data_AF-A0A6P1JDE8-F1
#
_entry.id   AF-A0A6P1JDE8-F1
#
_cell.length_a   1.000
_cell.length_b   1.000
_cell.length_c   1.000
_cell.angle_alpha   90.00
_cell.angle_beta   90.00
_cell.angle_gamma   90.00
#
_symmetry.space_group_name_H-M   'P 1'
#
loop_
_entity.id
_entity.type
_entity.pdbx_description
1 polymer ?
#
loop_
_entity_poly.entity_id
_entity_poly.type
_entity_poly.pdbx_seq_one_letter_code
_entity_poly.pdbx_strand_id
1 'polypeptide(L)'
;MIAPLAYREALIDLDAVAANTARLRALTAAPRLMAVVKANAYGHGALAVAQAALAGGADALGTADLEEAVALREAGILAPVLCWLHDPEQDFDTALEHGIEVAVSSVAQLDRLAQAAEDRGVRGAVQLKVDTGLSRNGAPEAEWAPLAQSLARHAARGSLQLTGLFSHLSNTSREEDLAQLAGLRRAEEVLRAHGTPAPLVHLAATAAALRLPEARLDQVRTGIGVYGLSPFDDETSLGLGLVPAMTLQGRVAGLRRVPAGTGVSYDYAYRAAGETTLALVPFGYADGIPRAASGVAEVSIGGRRHRIAGRVAMDQFVVDVGDARVAVGDPVTLWGDPTTGVPSVDEWARWCGTINYELVTRIGHRVPRRTVGGPAGGARA
;
A
#
# COMPACT_ATOMS: atom_id res chain seq x y z
N MET A 1 -28.61 -1.49 12.78
CA MET A 1 -28.73 -0.07 12.39
C MET A 1 -27.42 0.34 11.74
N ILE A 2 -27.45 0.91 10.53
CA ILE A 2 -26.25 1.45 9.88
C ILE A 2 -25.83 2.69 10.69
N ALA A 3 -24.59 2.72 11.17
CA ALA A 3 -24.09 3.88 11.90
C ALA A 3 -24.16 5.13 11.01
N PRO A 4 -24.54 6.30 11.56
CA PRO A 4 -24.62 7.52 10.77
C PRO A 4 -23.25 7.89 10.18
N LEU A 5 -23.24 8.44 8.97
CA LEU A 5 -22.04 8.89 8.27
C LEU A 5 -21.25 9.88 9.12
N ALA A 6 -19.95 9.64 9.30
CA ALA A 6 -19.06 10.52 10.04
C ALA A 6 -18.89 11.88 9.36
N TYR A 7 -18.33 12.87 10.07
CA TYR A 7 -18.03 14.18 9.48
C TYR A 7 -17.01 14.08 8.34
N ARG A 8 -16.00 13.23 8.51
CA ARG A 8 -15.02 12.74 7.53
C ARG A 8 -14.64 11.31 7.93
N GLU A 9 -14.52 10.41 6.97
CA GLU A 9 -14.03 9.04 7.19
C GLU A 9 -13.42 8.45 5.91
N ALA A 10 -12.51 7.50 6.11
CA ALA A 10 -12.15 6.51 5.11
C ALA A 10 -12.84 5.21 5.48
N LEU A 11 -13.85 4.82 4.71
CA LEU A 11 -14.53 3.54 4.87
C LEU A 11 -13.71 2.45 4.19
N ILE A 12 -13.36 1.40 4.92
CA ILE A 12 -12.50 0.32 4.48
C ILE A 12 -13.30 -0.99 4.46
N ASP A 13 -13.52 -1.52 3.26
CA ASP A 13 -14.22 -2.79 3.04
C ASP A 13 -13.22 -3.96 3.14
N LEU A 14 -13.31 -4.72 4.23
CA LEU A 14 -12.45 -5.86 4.49
C LEU A 14 -12.85 -7.11 3.69
N ASP A 15 -14.11 -7.22 3.26
CA ASP A 15 -14.55 -8.29 2.36
C ASP A 15 -13.94 -8.06 0.98
N ALA A 16 -13.86 -6.80 0.52
CA ALA A 16 -13.13 -6.44 -0.70
C ALA A 16 -11.65 -6.80 -0.59
N VAL A 17 -10.97 -6.50 0.53
CA VAL A 17 -9.56 -6.89 0.73
C VAL A 17 -9.34 -8.41 0.63
N ALA A 18 -10.20 -9.19 1.29
CA ALA A 18 -10.13 -10.66 1.24
C ALA A 18 -10.39 -11.18 -0.18
N ALA A 19 -11.43 -10.67 -0.86
CA ALA A 19 -11.79 -11.04 -2.22
C ALA A 19 -10.70 -10.68 -3.23
N ASN A 20 -10.10 -9.49 -3.11
CA ASN A 20 -8.97 -9.05 -3.94
C ASN A 20 -7.76 -9.95 -3.75
N THR A 21 -7.45 -10.33 -2.51
CA THR A 21 -6.33 -11.24 -2.22
C THR A 21 -6.56 -12.61 -2.86
N ALA A 22 -7.77 -13.16 -2.72
CA ALA A 22 -8.16 -14.42 -3.36
C ALA A 22 -8.12 -14.32 -4.90
N ARG A 23 -8.57 -13.19 -5.46
CA ARG A 23 -8.53 -12.91 -6.90
C ARG A 23 -7.10 -12.86 -7.43
N LEU A 24 -6.20 -12.17 -6.73
CA LEU A 24 -4.78 -12.10 -7.08
C LEU A 24 -4.12 -13.47 -7.03
N ARG A 25 -4.44 -14.29 -6.02
CA ARG A 25 -3.97 -15.68 -5.95
C ARG A 25 -4.42 -16.47 -7.18
N ALA A 26 -5.69 -16.35 -7.58
CA ALA A 26 -6.23 -17.03 -8.76
C ALA A 26 -5.60 -16.53 -10.07
N LEU A 27 -5.40 -15.22 -10.23
CA LEU A 27 -4.80 -14.62 -11.43
C LEU A 27 -3.32 -14.96 -11.60
N THR A 28 -2.59 -15.04 -10.50
CA THR A 28 -1.14 -15.30 -10.53
C THR A 28 -0.84 -16.79 -10.57
N ALA A 29 -1.66 -17.63 -9.93
CA ALA A 29 -1.37 -19.04 -9.70
C ALA A 29 0.03 -19.27 -9.08
N ALA A 30 0.55 -18.28 -8.37
CA ALA A 30 1.83 -18.39 -7.68
C ALA A 30 1.69 -19.34 -6.48
N PRO A 31 2.73 -20.13 -6.14
CA PRO A 31 2.66 -21.06 -5.02
C PRO A 31 2.34 -20.37 -3.69
N ARG A 32 2.90 -19.17 -3.49
CA ARG A 32 2.67 -18.34 -2.31
C ARG A 32 2.37 -16.88 -2.68
N LEU A 33 1.61 -16.20 -1.83
CA LEU A 33 1.32 -14.78 -1.93
C LEU A 33 1.65 -14.07 -0.62
N MET A 34 2.50 -13.06 -0.69
CA MET A 34 2.75 -12.12 0.40
C MET A 34 1.93 -10.84 0.18
N ALA A 35 1.07 -10.51 1.14
CA ALA A 35 0.34 -9.24 1.12
C ALA A 35 1.19 -8.12 1.74
N VAL A 36 1.42 -7.05 0.99
CA VAL A 36 2.26 -5.93 1.43
C VAL A 36 1.40 -4.88 2.14
N VAL A 37 1.62 -4.73 3.44
CA VAL A 37 0.82 -3.91 4.38
C VAL A 37 1.59 -2.74 5.01
N LYS A 38 2.73 -2.37 4.42
CA LYS A 38 3.50 -1.17 4.80
C LYS A 38 2.70 0.13 4.67
N ALA A 39 3.20 1.20 5.28
CA ALA A 39 2.60 2.53 5.34
C ALA A 39 1.15 2.48 5.86
N ASN A 40 0.95 1.81 7.00
CA ASN A 40 -0.37 1.57 7.58
C ASN A 40 -1.36 0.90 6.59
N ALA A 41 -0.89 -0.15 5.90
CA ALA A 41 -1.58 -0.79 4.79
C ALA A 41 -2.05 0.21 3.72
N TYR A 42 -1.11 0.99 3.18
CA TYR A 42 -1.37 2.01 2.15
C TYR A 42 -2.49 2.96 2.60
N GLY A 43 -2.49 3.34 3.88
CA GLY A 43 -3.50 4.20 4.51
C GLY A 43 -4.84 3.54 4.87
N HIS A 44 -5.02 2.23 4.68
CA HIS A 44 -6.28 1.52 4.96
C HIS A 44 -6.39 0.98 6.40
N GLY A 45 -5.30 0.94 7.16
CA GLY A 45 -5.29 0.39 8.53
C GLY A 45 -4.64 -0.99 8.58
N ALA A 46 -3.40 -1.05 9.07
CA ALA A 46 -2.53 -2.23 8.97
C ALA A 46 -3.14 -3.51 9.53
N LEU A 47 -3.61 -3.51 10.77
CA LEU A 47 -4.07 -4.72 11.45
C LEU A 47 -5.28 -5.36 10.78
N ALA A 48 -6.33 -4.58 10.54
CA ALA A 48 -7.58 -5.10 9.96
C ALA A 48 -7.36 -5.61 8.52
N VAL A 49 -6.56 -4.88 7.72
CA VAL A 49 -6.18 -5.33 6.38
C VAL A 49 -5.33 -6.59 6.41
N ALA A 50 -4.34 -6.67 7.31
CA ALA A 50 -3.50 -7.86 7.45
C ALA A 50 -4.35 -9.10 7.76
N GLN A 51 -5.30 -9.00 8.70
CA GLN A 51 -6.23 -10.09 9.03
C GLN A 51 -7.10 -10.48 7.83
N ALA A 52 -7.66 -9.49 7.12
CA ALA A 52 -8.50 -9.74 5.95
C ALA A 52 -7.71 -10.35 4.78
N ALA A 53 -6.48 -9.90 4.52
CA ALA A 53 -5.61 -10.46 3.49
C ALA A 53 -5.22 -11.91 3.80
N LEU A 54 -4.89 -12.22 5.07
CA LEU A 54 -4.64 -13.59 5.50
C LEU A 54 -5.88 -14.48 5.33
N ALA A 55 -7.07 -13.97 5.70
CA ALA A 55 -8.34 -14.68 5.46
C ALA A 55 -8.63 -14.88 3.96
N GLY A 56 -8.19 -13.94 3.11
CA GLY A 56 -8.23 -14.04 1.65
C GLY A 56 -7.18 -14.97 1.03
N GLY A 57 -6.32 -15.59 1.84
CA GLY A 57 -5.35 -16.59 1.41
C GLY A 57 -3.93 -16.09 1.16
N ALA A 58 -3.53 -14.95 1.75
CA ALA A 58 -2.12 -14.59 1.84
C ALA A 58 -1.36 -15.56 2.77
N ASP A 59 -0.14 -15.94 2.37
CA ASP A 59 0.73 -16.86 3.11
C ASP A 59 1.74 -16.13 4.01
N ALA A 60 1.93 -14.83 3.78
CA ALA A 60 2.87 -13.98 4.50
C ALA A 60 2.46 -12.51 4.39
N LEU A 61 3.06 -11.67 5.24
CA LEU A 61 2.91 -10.22 5.21
C LEU A 61 4.26 -9.54 4.99
N GLY A 62 4.23 -8.38 4.31
CA GLY A 62 5.42 -7.56 4.08
C GLY A 62 5.23 -6.13 4.59
N THR A 63 6.15 -5.66 5.42
CA THR A 63 6.24 -4.25 5.88
C THR A 63 7.52 -3.60 5.38
N ALA A 64 7.61 -2.27 5.46
CA ALA A 64 8.89 -1.61 5.19
C ALA A 64 9.75 -1.65 6.44
N ASP A 65 9.25 -1.01 7.49
CA ASP A 65 9.96 -0.76 8.74
C ASP A 65 9.70 -1.86 9.77
N LEU A 66 10.59 -1.97 10.76
CA LEU A 66 10.49 -2.97 11.82
C LEU A 66 9.32 -2.68 12.76
N GLU A 67 9.07 -1.41 13.08
CA GLU A 67 8.00 -0.98 13.97
C GLU A 67 6.62 -1.39 13.43
N GLU A 68 6.43 -1.35 12.11
CA GLU A 68 5.21 -1.84 11.47
C GLU A 68 5.03 -3.36 11.67
N ALA A 69 6.12 -4.12 11.55
CA ALA A 69 6.12 -5.57 11.72
C ALA A 69 5.85 -5.97 13.19
N VAL A 70 6.51 -5.28 14.12
CA VAL A 70 6.32 -5.47 15.57
C VAL A 70 4.88 -5.15 15.97
N ALA A 71 4.31 -4.05 15.50
CA ALA A 71 2.92 -3.69 15.78
C ALA A 71 1.93 -4.79 15.32
N LEU A 72 2.19 -5.45 14.19
CA LEU A 72 1.39 -6.60 13.74
C LEU A 72 1.55 -7.81 14.67
N ARG A 73 2.77 -8.11 15.10
CA ARG A 73 3.04 -9.21 16.05
C ARG A 73 2.37 -8.99 17.40
N GLU A 74 2.50 -7.81 17.97
CA GLU A 74 1.87 -7.43 19.25
C GLU A 74 0.34 -7.50 19.17
N ALA A 75 -0.22 -7.23 17.99
CA ALA A 75 -1.64 -7.39 17.71
C ALA A 75 -2.07 -8.86 17.45
N GLY A 76 -1.18 -9.83 17.63
CA GLY A 76 -1.47 -11.26 17.57
C GLY A 76 -1.36 -11.90 16.19
N ILE A 77 -0.75 -11.23 15.21
CA ILE A 77 -0.48 -11.83 13.90
C ILE A 77 0.63 -12.87 14.02
N LEU A 78 0.32 -14.13 13.70
CA LEU A 78 1.25 -15.26 13.76
C LEU A 78 1.84 -15.68 12.40
N ALA A 79 1.27 -15.19 11.29
CA ALA A 79 1.78 -15.49 9.95
C ALA A 79 3.21 -14.95 9.75
N PRO A 80 4.03 -15.47 8.82
CA PRO A 80 5.33 -14.89 8.49
C PRO A 80 5.22 -13.39 8.16
N VAL A 81 6.10 -12.57 8.75
CA VAL A 81 6.18 -11.13 8.51
C VAL A 81 7.61 -10.79 8.14
N LEU A 82 7.80 -10.22 6.95
CA LEU A 82 9.09 -9.75 6.45
C LEU A 82 9.15 -8.21 6.50
N CYS A 83 10.19 -7.65 7.10
CA CYS A 83 10.55 -6.22 6.98
C CYS A 83 11.88 -6.06 6.23
N TRP A 84 12.09 -4.93 5.54
CA TRP A 84 13.22 -4.79 4.60
C TRP A 84 13.86 -3.40 4.51
N LEU A 85 13.39 -2.44 5.30
CA LEU A 85 13.96 -1.12 5.41
C LEU A 85 14.29 -0.88 6.88
N HIS A 86 15.57 -0.65 7.15
CA HIS A 86 16.08 -0.58 8.51
C HIS A 86 16.99 0.61 8.64
N ASP A 87 16.99 1.21 9.83
CA ASP A 87 17.97 2.22 10.19
C ASP A 87 19.41 1.64 10.13
N PRO A 88 20.43 2.40 9.72
CA PRO A 88 21.82 1.95 9.79
C PRO A 88 22.27 1.52 11.18
N GLU A 89 21.62 1.95 12.26
CA GLU A 89 21.83 1.58 13.66
C GLU A 89 20.70 0.69 14.22
N GLN A 90 19.83 0.14 13.36
CA GLN A 90 18.71 -0.70 13.77
C GLN A 90 19.11 -1.74 14.81
N ASP A 91 18.39 -1.72 15.92
CA ASP A 91 18.42 -2.80 16.89
C ASP A 91 17.67 -4.01 16.33
N PHE A 92 18.42 -5.07 16.03
CA PHE A 92 17.86 -6.33 15.54
C PHE A 92 17.38 -7.25 16.67
N ASP A 93 17.69 -6.96 17.94
CA ASP A 93 17.16 -7.74 19.07
C ASP A 93 15.64 -7.70 19.09
N THR A 94 15.06 -6.52 18.88
CA THR A 94 13.61 -6.34 18.76
C THR A 94 13.00 -7.21 17.65
N ALA A 95 13.66 -7.34 16.50
CA ALA A 95 13.18 -8.19 15.41
C ALA A 95 13.18 -9.68 15.80
N LEU A 96 14.23 -10.12 16.49
CA LEU A 96 14.38 -11.50 16.95
C LEU A 96 13.38 -11.85 18.05
N GLU A 97 13.14 -10.94 19.00
CA GLU A 97 12.14 -11.08 20.07
C GLU A 97 10.73 -11.36 19.53
N HIS A 98 10.36 -10.63 18.48
CA HIS A 98 9.04 -10.72 17.88
C HIS A 98 8.96 -11.75 16.73
N GLY A 99 10.03 -12.52 16.46
CA GLY A 99 10.05 -13.50 15.38
C GLY A 99 9.73 -12.88 14.01
N ILE A 100 10.34 -11.72 13.73
CA ILE A 100 10.25 -11.02 12.45
C ILE A 100 11.34 -11.54 11.52
N GLU A 101 10.99 -11.85 10.27
CA GLU A 101 11.97 -12.11 9.23
C GLU A 101 12.57 -10.79 8.76
N VAL A 102 13.90 -10.70 8.74
CA VAL A 102 14.62 -9.47 8.37
C VAL A 102 15.24 -9.65 7.00
N ALA A 103 14.94 -8.75 6.07
CA ALA A 103 15.68 -8.68 4.80
C ALA A 103 16.93 -7.82 4.97
N VAL A 104 18.10 -8.36 4.62
CA VAL A 104 19.37 -7.62 4.64
C VAL A 104 19.94 -7.46 3.23
N SER A 105 20.67 -6.38 3.02
CA SER A 105 21.20 -5.95 1.71
C SER A 105 22.72 -5.75 1.71
N SER A 106 23.41 -6.07 2.81
CA SER A 106 24.87 -5.96 2.92
C SER A 106 25.44 -6.95 3.93
N VAL A 107 26.73 -7.23 3.82
CA VAL A 107 27.46 -8.07 4.79
C VAL A 107 27.37 -7.48 6.20
N ALA A 108 27.52 -6.15 6.34
CA ALA A 108 27.43 -5.49 7.64
C ALA A 108 26.06 -5.66 8.30
N GLN A 109 24.96 -5.55 7.56
CA GLN A 109 23.62 -5.80 8.11
C GLN A 109 23.44 -7.26 8.52
N LEU A 110 23.91 -8.19 7.69
CA LEU A 110 23.85 -9.63 7.97
C LEU A 110 24.65 -10.00 9.22
N ASP A 111 25.87 -9.47 9.36
CA ASP A 111 26.76 -9.75 10.49
C ASP A 111 26.19 -9.20 11.80
N ARG A 112 25.55 -8.02 11.79
CA ARG A 112 24.87 -7.48 12.97
C ARG A 112 23.66 -8.30 13.39
N LEU A 113 22.84 -8.74 12.44
CA LEU A 113 21.71 -9.63 12.74
C LEU A 113 22.19 -10.97 13.30
N ALA A 114 23.30 -11.50 12.76
CA ALA A 114 23.92 -12.72 13.28
C ALA A 114 24.45 -12.52 14.70
N GLN A 115 25.14 -11.41 14.98
CA GLN A 115 25.65 -11.10 16.31
C GLN A 115 24.52 -10.99 17.34
N ALA A 116 23.45 -10.25 17.02
CA ALA A 116 22.25 -10.16 17.86
C ALA A 116 21.63 -11.54 18.13
N ALA A 117 21.54 -12.40 17.11
CA ALA A 117 21.04 -13.76 17.27
C ALA A 117 21.94 -14.62 18.18
N GLU A 118 23.27 -14.52 18.03
CA GLU A 118 24.25 -15.20 18.87
C GLU A 118 24.17 -14.75 20.33
N ASP A 119 24.12 -13.44 20.57
CA ASP A 119 24.04 -12.84 21.92
C ASP A 119 22.77 -13.28 22.66
N ARG A 120 21.67 -13.48 21.93
CA ARG A 120 20.40 -13.98 22.48
C ARG A 120 20.29 -15.51 22.54
N GLY A 121 21.23 -16.23 21.93
CA GLY A 121 21.16 -17.69 21.81
C GLY A 121 19.96 -18.19 20.99
N VAL A 122 19.52 -17.41 20.01
CA VAL A 122 18.41 -17.75 19.10
C VAL A 122 18.91 -17.88 17.66
N ARG A 123 18.05 -18.38 16.77
CA ARG A 123 18.35 -18.43 15.33
C ARG A 123 17.54 -17.37 14.60
N GLY A 124 18.22 -16.38 14.03
CA GLY A 124 17.59 -15.30 13.27
C GLY A 124 17.14 -15.75 11.89
N ALA A 125 15.89 -15.43 11.52
CA ALA A 125 15.37 -15.66 10.18
C ALA A 125 15.73 -14.48 9.26
N VAL A 126 16.46 -14.76 8.18
CA VAL A 126 16.99 -13.73 7.27
C VAL A 126 16.60 -14.00 5.83
N GLN A 127 16.23 -12.95 5.11
CA GLN A 127 16.16 -12.96 3.64
C GLN A 127 17.26 -12.08 3.06
N LEU A 128 17.85 -12.49 1.94
CA LEU A 128 18.79 -11.64 1.22
C LEU A 128 18.06 -10.83 0.15
N LYS A 129 18.26 -9.52 0.17
CA LYS A 129 17.79 -8.63 -0.88
C LYS A 129 18.98 -8.26 -1.76
N VAL A 130 18.87 -8.57 -3.05
CA VAL A 130 19.88 -8.24 -4.06
C VAL A 130 19.33 -7.17 -5.00
N ASP A 131 20.20 -6.32 -5.51
CA ASP A 131 19.85 -5.38 -6.57
C ASP A 131 20.16 -6.01 -7.92
N THR A 132 19.14 -6.13 -8.75
CA THR A 132 19.22 -6.68 -10.10
C THR A 132 18.98 -5.62 -11.18
N GLY A 133 18.95 -4.33 -10.81
CA GLY A 133 18.83 -3.21 -11.76
C GLY A 133 17.90 -2.07 -11.34
N LEU A 134 17.33 -2.12 -10.13
CA LEU A 134 16.48 -1.02 -9.65
C LEU A 134 17.30 0.11 -9.02
N SER A 135 18.54 -0.18 -8.59
CA SER A 135 19.47 0.84 -8.05
C SER A 135 18.90 1.62 -6.87
N ARG A 136 18.15 0.93 -5.99
CA ARG A 136 17.45 1.54 -4.84
C ARG A 136 17.93 1.01 -3.49
N ASN A 137 17.84 -0.31 -3.32
CA ASN A 137 18.28 -1.04 -2.13
C ASN A 137 18.48 -2.50 -2.56
N GLY A 138 19.30 -3.26 -1.85
CA GLY A 138 19.75 -4.60 -2.23
C GLY A 138 21.24 -4.61 -2.51
N ALA A 139 21.89 -5.75 -2.28
CA ALA A 139 23.32 -5.91 -2.55
C ALA A 139 23.58 -5.83 -4.07
N PRO A 140 24.49 -4.96 -4.55
CA PRO A 140 24.89 -4.95 -5.96
C PRO A 140 25.63 -6.23 -6.34
N GLU A 141 25.75 -6.54 -7.63
CA GLU A 141 26.32 -7.81 -8.14
C GLU A 141 27.72 -8.13 -7.59
N ALA A 142 28.57 -7.12 -7.42
CA ALA A 142 29.89 -7.28 -6.82
C ALA A 142 29.88 -7.79 -5.37
N GLU A 143 28.78 -7.59 -4.64
CA GLU A 143 28.62 -7.94 -3.22
C GLU A 143 27.92 -9.29 -3.02
N TRP A 144 27.41 -9.95 -4.07
CA TRP A 144 26.65 -11.19 -3.93
C TRP A 144 27.51 -12.33 -3.35
N ALA A 145 28.73 -12.50 -3.85
CA ALA A 145 29.63 -13.55 -3.35
C ALA A 145 30.11 -13.28 -1.90
N PRO A 146 30.57 -12.06 -1.53
CA PRO A 146 30.82 -11.71 -0.13
C PRO A 146 29.64 -11.98 0.81
N LEU A 147 28.43 -11.62 0.38
CA LEU A 147 27.21 -11.83 1.17
C LEU A 147 26.90 -13.32 1.33
N ALA A 148 27.01 -14.11 0.26
CA ALA A 148 26.83 -15.56 0.29
C ALA A 148 27.85 -16.25 1.22
N GLN A 149 29.11 -15.82 1.15
CA GLN A 149 30.16 -16.35 2.00
C GLN A 149 29.89 -16.04 3.48
N SER A 150 29.46 -14.81 3.81
CA SER A 150 29.13 -14.47 5.20
C SER A 150 27.90 -15.24 5.70
N LEU A 151 26.87 -15.35 4.87
CA LEU A 151 25.68 -16.14 5.19
C LEU A 151 26.04 -17.60 5.47
N ALA A 152 26.87 -18.23 4.65
CA ALA A 152 27.29 -19.61 4.85
C ALA A 152 28.00 -19.81 6.20
N ARG A 153 28.84 -18.85 6.62
CA ARG A 153 29.50 -18.89 7.94
C ARG A 153 28.50 -18.84 9.09
N HIS A 154 27.58 -17.88 9.05
CA HIS A 154 26.56 -17.71 10.12
C HIS A 154 25.56 -18.85 10.14
N ALA A 155 25.16 -19.36 8.98
CA ALA A 155 24.30 -20.53 8.86
C ALA A 155 24.97 -21.79 9.45
N ALA A 156 26.28 -22.00 9.21
CA ALA A 156 27.03 -23.12 9.76
C ALA A 156 27.20 -23.04 11.29
N ARG A 157 27.24 -21.82 11.85
CA ARG A 157 27.22 -21.60 13.31
C ARG A 157 25.84 -21.77 13.94
N GLY A 158 24.80 -21.82 13.12
CA GLY A 158 23.41 -21.91 13.57
C GLY A 158 22.81 -20.57 14.01
N SER A 159 23.53 -19.45 13.87
CA SER A 159 23.03 -18.12 14.27
C SER A 159 21.98 -17.58 13.30
N LEU A 160 22.08 -17.91 12.01
CA LEU A 160 21.12 -17.50 11.00
C LEU A 160 20.44 -18.67 10.27
N GLN A 161 19.23 -18.42 9.79
CA GLN A 161 18.49 -19.25 8.85
C GLN A 161 18.11 -18.42 7.63
N LEU A 162 18.65 -18.79 6.47
CA LEU A 162 18.17 -18.24 5.21
C LEU A 162 16.73 -18.70 4.96
N THR A 163 15.80 -17.76 4.84
CA THR A 163 14.39 -18.00 4.56
C THR A 163 13.99 -17.55 3.15
N GLY A 164 14.81 -16.73 2.47
CA GLY A 164 14.53 -16.34 1.09
C GLY A 164 15.57 -15.44 0.43
N LEU A 165 15.44 -15.29 -0.89
CA LEU A 165 16.21 -14.40 -1.75
C LEU A 165 15.24 -13.58 -2.61
N PHE A 166 15.47 -12.27 -2.72
CA PHE A 166 14.63 -11.44 -3.56
C PHE A 166 15.26 -10.19 -4.12
N SER A 167 14.62 -9.67 -5.16
CA SER A 167 14.87 -8.34 -5.72
C SER A 167 13.53 -7.62 -5.96
N HIS A 168 13.56 -6.45 -6.59
CA HIS A 168 12.39 -5.67 -6.96
C HIS A 168 12.55 -5.16 -8.40
N LEU A 169 11.53 -5.39 -9.23
CA LEU A 169 11.53 -4.98 -10.63
C LEU A 169 11.35 -3.47 -10.80
N SER A 170 11.90 -2.94 -11.88
CA SER A 170 11.64 -1.59 -12.37
C SER A 170 10.25 -1.47 -13.00
N ASN A 171 9.76 -2.55 -13.63
CA ASN A 171 8.53 -2.58 -14.44
C ASN A 171 8.56 -1.57 -15.61
N THR A 172 9.76 -1.28 -16.13
CA THR A 172 9.92 -0.33 -17.25
C THR A 172 9.56 -0.97 -18.59
N SER A 173 10.07 -2.18 -18.84
CA SER A 173 9.76 -2.97 -20.03
C SER A 173 9.94 -4.45 -19.74
N ARG A 174 9.28 -5.30 -20.54
CA ARG A 174 9.42 -6.76 -20.42
C ARG A 174 10.87 -7.23 -20.60
N GLU A 175 11.63 -6.59 -21.51
CA GLU A 175 13.03 -6.94 -21.76
C GLU A 175 13.89 -6.65 -20.51
N GLU A 176 13.77 -5.45 -19.95
CA GLU A 176 14.51 -5.07 -18.75
C GLU A 176 14.11 -5.93 -17.56
N ASP A 177 12.80 -6.20 -17.38
CA ASP A 177 12.33 -7.04 -16.27
C ASP A 177 12.84 -8.48 -16.37
N LEU A 178 12.95 -9.03 -17.60
CA LEU A 178 13.54 -10.36 -17.83
C LEU A 178 15.06 -10.35 -17.60
N ALA A 179 15.75 -9.25 -17.92
CA ALA A 179 17.17 -9.09 -17.58
C ALA A 179 17.38 -9.04 -16.05
N GLN A 180 16.51 -8.36 -15.31
CA GLN A 180 16.52 -8.35 -13.85
C GLN A 180 16.24 -9.76 -13.27
N LEU A 181 15.31 -10.52 -13.86
CA LEU A 181 15.06 -11.91 -13.49
C LEU A 181 16.30 -12.79 -13.71
N ALA A 182 17.00 -12.62 -14.83
CA ALA A 182 18.25 -13.33 -15.09
C ALA A 182 19.32 -12.98 -14.04
N GLY A 183 19.39 -11.71 -13.61
CA GLY A 183 20.25 -11.28 -12.50
C GLY A 183 19.91 -12.00 -11.19
N LEU A 184 18.63 -12.13 -10.85
CA LEU A 184 18.20 -12.84 -9.64
C LEU A 184 18.57 -14.32 -9.68
N ARG A 185 18.49 -14.97 -10.85
CA ARG A 185 18.93 -16.36 -11.04
C ARG A 185 20.44 -16.53 -10.85
N ARG A 186 21.26 -15.58 -11.31
CA ARG A 186 22.70 -15.58 -11.01
C ARG A 186 22.97 -15.47 -9.51
N ALA A 187 22.26 -14.59 -8.80
CA ALA A 187 22.40 -14.48 -7.35
C ALA A 187 22.01 -15.80 -6.63
N GLU A 188 20.97 -16.49 -7.11
CA GLU A 188 20.58 -17.82 -6.61
C GLU A 188 21.68 -18.87 -6.81
N GLU A 189 22.32 -18.89 -7.98
CA GLU A 189 23.47 -19.76 -8.27
C GLU A 189 24.66 -19.48 -7.35
N VAL A 190 24.95 -18.20 -7.06
CA VAL A 190 26.00 -17.80 -6.12
C VAL A 190 25.70 -18.35 -4.72
N LEU A 191 24.46 -18.25 -4.23
CA LEU A 191 24.07 -18.83 -2.94
C LEU A 191 24.18 -20.36 -2.92
N ARG A 192 23.78 -21.04 -3.99
CA ARG A 192 23.91 -22.49 -4.13
C ARG A 192 25.36 -22.95 -4.10
N ALA A 193 26.26 -22.23 -4.78
CA ALA A 193 27.69 -22.53 -4.81
C ALA A 193 28.36 -22.42 -3.42
N HIS A 194 27.79 -21.62 -2.51
CA HIS A 194 28.26 -21.48 -1.12
C HIS A 194 27.51 -22.40 -0.13
N GLY A 195 26.69 -23.33 -0.62
CA GLY A 195 26.00 -24.32 0.23
C GLY A 195 24.76 -23.78 0.97
N THR A 196 24.25 -22.59 0.60
CA THR A 196 23.07 -21.98 1.21
C THR A 196 21.98 -21.70 0.17
N PRO A 197 21.43 -22.72 -0.52
CA PRO A 197 20.36 -22.49 -1.49
C PRO A 197 19.14 -21.83 -0.83
N ALA A 198 18.57 -20.82 -1.47
CA ALA A 198 17.39 -20.13 -0.95
C ALA A 198 16.15 -21.04 -1.05
N PRO A 199 15.39 -21.24 0.05
CA PRO A 199 14.18 -22.06 0.03
C PRO A 199 12.99 -21.33 -0.60
N LEU A 200 13.09 -20.01 -0.76
CA LEU A 200 12.06 -19.15 -1.30
C LEU A 200 12.73 -18.07 -2.17
N VAL A 201 12.32 -17.94 -3.42
CA VAL A 201 12.76 -16.86 -4.31
C VAL A 201 11.57 -16.06 -4.78
N HIS A 202 11.62 -14.73 -4.64
CA HIS A 202 10.53 -13.87 -5.10
C HIS A 202 10.99 -12.59 -5.76
N LEU A 203 10.29 -12.19 -6.83
CA LEU A 203 10.64 -11.01 -7.63
C LEU A 203 9.44 -10.11 -7.86
N ALA A 204 8.37 -10.68 -8.41
CA ALA A 204 7.19 -9.95 -8.83
C ALA A 204 6.48 -9.20 -7.71
N ALA A 205 6.34 -7.88 -7.89
CA ALA A 205 5.31 -7.07 -7.24
C ALA A 205 3.98 -7.17 -8.01
N THR A 206 2.91 -6.47 -7.59
CA THR A 206 1.57 -6.59 -8.20
C THR A 206 1.56 -6.53 -9.73
N ALA A 207 2.24 -5.56 -10.35
CA ALA A 207 2.27 -5.39 -11.81
C ALA A 207 2.86 -6.61 -12.54
N ALA A 208 4.08 -6.99 -12.19
CA ALA A 208 4.74 -8.16 -12.75
C ALA A 208 4.04 -9.47 -12.37
N ALA A 209 3.43 -9.57 -11.19
CA ALA A 209 2.68 -10.77 -10.80
C ALA A 209 1.52 -11.01 -11.78
N LEU A 210 0.85 -9.94 -12.21
CA LEU A 210 -0.24 -10.02 -13.18
C LEU A 210 0.26 -10.24 -14.62
N ARG A 211 1.27 -9.49 -15.08
CA ARG A 211 1.67 -9.44 -16.51
C ARG A 211 2.93 -10.23 -16.89
N LEU A 212 3.72 -10.72 -15.93
CA LEU A 212 4.99 -11.41 -16.17
C LEU A 212 5.04 -12.77 -15.43
N PRO A 213 4.42 -13.82 -16.00
CA PRO A 213 4.38 -15.16 -15.40
C PRO A 213 5.74 -15.70 -14.94
N GLU A 214 6.80 -15.41 -15.70
CA GLU A 214 8.17 -15.85 -15.43
C GLU A 214 8.74 -15.30 -14.11
N ALA A 215 8.25 -14.16 -13.64
CA ALA A 215 8.72 -13.50 -12.42
C ALA A 215 7.94 -13.90 -11.15
N ARG A 216 6.94 -14.79 -11.26
CA ARG A 216 6.09 -15.21 -10.14
C ARG A 216 6.82 -16.11 -9.14
N LEU A 217 7.76 -16.92 -9.63
CA LEU A 217 8.69 -17.74 -8.85
C LEU A 217 7.95 -18.50 -7.71
N ASP A 218 8.54 -18.56 -6.51
CA ASP A 218 7.97 -19.28 -5.38
C ASP A 218 6.94 -18.44 -4.62
N GLN A 219 7.04 -17.11 -4.70
CA GLN A 219 6.14 -16.17 -4.05
C GLN A 219 5.99 -14.86 -4.82
N VAL A 220 4.76 -14.35 -4.90
CA VAL A 220 4.48 -12.99 -5.38
C VAL A 220 4.27 -12.04 -4.21
N ARG A 221 4.65 -10.76 -4.36
CA ARG A 221 4.46 -9.70 -3.35
C ARG A 221 3.43 -8.69 -3.82
N THR A 222 2.17 -8.85 -3.42
CA THR A 222 1.10 -7.97 -3.88
C THR A 222 0.82 -6.86 -2.88
N GLY A 223 0.99 -5.62 -3.31
CA GLY A 223 0.64 -4.41 -2.55
C GLY A 223 -0.66 -3.82 -3.07
N ILE A 224 -0.58 -2.87 -4.00
CA ILE A 224 -1.73 -2.07 -4.47
C ILE A 224 -2.99 -2.88 -4.85
N GLY A 225 -2.80 -4.08 -5.43
CA GLY A 225 -3.90 -4.93 -5.85
C GLY A 225 -4.71 -5.52 -4.69
N VAL A 226 -4.09 -5.71 -3.51
CA VAL A 226 -4.80 -6.15 -2.28
C VAL A 226 -5.88 -5.13 -1.89
N TYR A 227 -5.61 -3.86 -2.16
CA TYR A 227 -6.52 -2.73 -1.91
C TYR A 227 -7.53 -2.50 -3.04
N GLY A 228 -7.52 -3.36 -4.05
CA GLY A 228 -8.46 -3.30 -5.17
C GLY A 228 -8.11 -2.26 -6.21
N LEU A 229 -6.84 -1.86 -6.28
CA LEU A 229 -6.37 -0.78 -7.12
C LEU A 229 -5.44 -1.31 -8.22
N SER A 230 -5.68 -0.87 -9.45
CA SER A 230 -4.87 -1.27 -10.61
C SER A 230 -3.46 -0.68 -10.52
N PRO A 231 -2.40 -1.46 -10.81
CA PRO A 231 -1.06 -0.92 -10.97
C PRO A 231 -0.80 -0.38 -12.39
N PHE A 232 -1.82 -0.26 -13.24
CA PHE A 232 -1.67 0.04 -14.67
C PHE A 232 -2.52 1.25 -15.09
N ASP A 233 -2.00 2.03 -16.04
CA ASP A 233 -2.75 3.15 -16.64
C ASP A 233 -3.73 2.69 -17.73
N ASP A 234 -3.45 1.55 -18.35
CA ASP A 234 -4.20 0.98 -19.49
C ASP A 234 -5.21 -0.09 -19.09
N GLU A 235 -5.35 -0.39 -17.79
CA GLU A 235 -6.24 -1.42 -17.28
C GLU A 235 -6.87 -0.98 -15.95
N THR A 236 -8.18 -1.18 -15.81
CA THR A 236 -8.92 -0.71 -14.63
C THR A 236 -8.98 -1.79 -13.54
N SER A 237 -9.23 -1.39 -12.28
CA SER A 237 -9.50 -2.36 -11.20
C SER A 237 -10.61 -3.33 -11.58
N LEU A 238 -11.71 -2.84 -12.15
CA LEU A 238 -12.84 -3.67 -12.57
C LEU A 238 -12.44 -4.67 -13.66
N GLY A 239 -11.63 -4.27 -14.64
CA GLY A 239 -11.15 -5.16 -15.70
C GLY A 239 -10.25 -6.29 -15.18
N LEU A 240 -9.52 -6.05 -14.08
CA LEU A 240 -8.79 -7.09 -13.34
C LEU A 240 -9.72 -7.96 -12.46
N GLY A 241 -10.98 -7.57 -12.27
CA GLY A 241 -11.91 -8.16 -11.31
C GLY A 241 -11.58 -7.82 -9.86
N LEU A 242 -10.99 -6.64 -9.64
CA LEU A 242 -10.65 -6.09 -8.33
C LEU A 242 -11.67 -5.03 -7.91
N VAL A 243 -11.92 -4.95 -6.60
CA VAL A 243 -12.89 -4.03 -5.99
C VAL A 243 -12.16 -3.05 -5.06
N PRO A 244 -12.15 -1.73 -5.33
CA PRO A 244 -11.50 -0.75 -4.47
C PRO A 244 -11.99 -0.83 -3.02
N ALA A 245 -11.07 -1.09 -2.08
CA ALA A 245 -11.43 -1.32 -0.68
C ALA A 245 -11.70 -0.03 0.11
N MET A 246 -11.23 1.13 -0.37
CA MET A 246 -11.42 2.43 0.30
C MET A 246 -12.48 3.27 -0.39
N THR A 247 -13.44 3.77 0.39
CA THR A 247 -14.30 4.90 0.03
C THR A 247 -13.98 6.09 0.93
N LEU A 248 -13.46 7.17 0.37
CA LEU A 248 -13.20 8.41 1.11
C LEU A 248 -14.43 9.32 1.04
N GLN A 249 -15.05 9.57 2.18
CA GLN A 249 -16.34 10.24 2.25
C GLN A 249 -16.54 11.06 3.52
N GLY A 250 -17.43 12.03 3.46
CA GLY A 250 -17.81 12.84 4.61
C GLY A 250 -19.16 13.50 4.40
N ARG A 251 -19.40 14.62 5.09
CA ARG A 251 -20.67 15.36 4.98
C ARG A 251 -20.44 16.79 4.56
N VAL A 252 -21.35 17.33 3.76
CA VAL A 252 -21.38 18.77 3.43
C VAL A 252 -21.46 19.56 4.74
N ALA A 253 -20.45 20.41 4.98
CA ALA A 253 -20.30 21.15 6.23
C ALA A 253 -21.06 22.47 6.23
N GLY A 254 -21.31 23.04 5.05
CA GLY A 254 -21.96 24.33 4.91
C GLY A 254 -22.42 24.57 3.48
N LEU A 255 -23.44 25.41 3.35
CA LEU A 255 -23.98 25.85 2.06
C LEU A 255 -24.09 27.36 2.04
N ARG A 256 -23.83 27.95 0.88
CA ARG A 256 -24.03 29.39 0.66
C ARG A 256 -24.48 29.65 -0.76
N ARG A 257 -25.66 30.28 -0.92
CA ARG A 257 -26.07 30.88 -2.20
C ARG A 257 -25.30 32.19 -2.41
N VAL A 258 -24.73 32.38 -3.58
CA VAL A 258 -23.90 33.56 -3.91
C VAL A 258 -24.29 34.13 -5.28
N PRO A 259 -24.21 35.46 -5.48
CA PRO A 259 -24.44 36.06 -6.78
C PRO A 259 -23.26 35.84 -7.74
N ALA A 260 -23.50 36.12 -9.03
CA ALA A 260 -22.46 36.13 -10.05
C ALA A 260 -21.28 37.06 -9.67
N GLY A 261 -20.07 36.68 -10.06
CA GLY A 261 -18.83 37.41 -9.78
C GLY A 261 -18.19 37.11 -8.42
N THR A 262 -18.87 36.38 -7.54
CA THR A 262 -18.35 35.99 -6.22
C THR A 262 -17.07 35.16 -6.36
N GLY A 263 -15.98 35.63 -5.78
CA GLY A 263 -14.71 34.89 -5.72
C GLY A 263 -14.74 33.80 -4.66
N VAL A 264 -14.12 32.65 -4.94
CA VAL A 264 -14.13 31.48 -4.06
C VAL A 264 -12.71 31.03 -3.73
N SER A 265 -12.48 30.79 -2.43
CA SER A 265 -11.20 30.35 -1.85
C SER A 265 -10.05 31.34 -2.11
N TYR A 266 -8.82 30.94 -1.78
CA TYR A 266 -7.62 31.79 -1.89
C TYR A 266 -7.38 32.29 -3.32
N ASP A 267 -6.95 33.55 -3.41
CA ASP A 267 -6.66 34.31 -4.64
C ASP A 267 -7.85 34.44 -5.60
N TYR A 268 -9.05 34.03 -5.18
CA TYR A 268 -10.25 33.97 -6.03
C TYR A 268 -9.98 33.33 -7.39
N ALA A 269 -9.20 32.24 -7.39
CA ALA A 269 -8.88 31.46 -8.57
C ALA A 269 -10.13 30.90 -9.29
N TYR A 270 -11.26 30.84 -8.57
CA TYR A 270 -12.59 30.64 -9.14
C TYR A 270 -13.48 31.86 -8.86
N ARG A 271 -14.31 32.21 -9.85
CA ARG A 271 -15.39 33.19 -9.73
C ARG A 271 -16.67 32.58 -10.28
N ALA A 272 -17.76 32.69 -9.51
CA ALA A 272 -19.07 32.21 -9.93
C ALA A 272 -19.52 32.94 -11.21
N ALA A 273 -19.82 32.20 -12.27
CA ALA A 273 -20.26 32.79 -13.54
C ALA A 273 -21.71 33.31 -13.49
N GLY A 274 -22.53 32.75 -12.60
CA GLY A 274 -23.92 33.11 -12.36
C GLY A 274 -24.25 33.03 -10.87
N GLU A 275 -25.51 33.28 -10.52
CA GLU A 275 -25.99 32.94 -9.18
C GLU A 275 -25.89 31.42 -8.97
N THR A 276 -25.30 30.99 -7.86
CA THR A 276 -25.03 29.57 -7.61
C THR A 276 -24.98 29.23 -6.12
N THR A 277 -25.03 27.94 -5.80
CA THR A 277 -24.83 27.41 -4.45
C THR A 277 -23.42 26.83 -4.32
N LEU A 278 -22.69 27.28 -3.31
CA LEU A 278 -21.39 26.75 -2.93
C LEU A 278 -21.54 25.81 -1.74
N ALA A 279 -21.02 24.59 -1.87
CA ALA A 279 -20.96 23.58 -0.82
C ALA A 279 -19.55 23.49 -0.25
N LEU A 280 -19.46 23.50 1.08
CA LEU A 280 -18.20 23.36 1.81
C LEU A 280 -17.96 21.88 2.16
N VAL A 281 -16.84 21.34 1.72
CA VAL A 281 -16.43 19.96 1.96
C VAL A 281 -15.28 19.95 2.99
N PRO A 282 -15.42 19.26 4.13
CA PRO A 282 -14.49 19.35 5.27
C PRO A 282 -13.29 18.41 5.12
N PHE A 283 -12.65 18.47 3.95
CA PHE A 283 -11.38 17.82 3.67
C PHE A 283 -10.41 18.84 3.08
N GLY A 284 -9.17 18.87 3.56
CA GLY A 284 -8.13 19.68 2.96
C GLY A 284 -6.81 18.94 2.83
N TYR A 285 -5.75 19.68 2.51
CA TYR A 285 -4.44 19.05 2.29
C TYR A 285 -3.81 18.49 3.57
N ALA A 286 -4.24 18.92 4.77
CA ALA A 286 -3.84 18.27 6.02
C ALA A 286 -4.57 16.93 6.27
N ASP A 287 -5.68 16.69 5.58
CA ASP A 287 -6.40 15.41 5.58
C ASP A 287 -5.88 14.44 4.50
N GLY A 288 -4.98 14.89 3.62
CA GLY A 288 -4.39 14.11 2.55
C GLY A 288 -4.85 14.50 1.13
N ILE A 289 -5.70 15.52 0.99
CA ILE A 289 -6.18 15.96 -0.34
C ILE A 289 -5.08 16.76 -1.05
N PRO A 290 -4.60 16.32 -2.23
CA PRO A 290 -3.55 17.07 -2.92
C PRO A 290 -4.02 18.48 -3.25
N ARG A 291 -3.20 19.49 -2.94
CA ARG A 291 -3.51 20.87 -3.36
C ARG A 291 -3.60 20.99 -4.89
N ALA A 292 -2.96 20.09 -5.63
CA ALA A 292 -3.08 19.95 -7.08
C ALA A 292 -4.50 19.63 -7.57
N ALA A 293 -5.38 19.09 -6.71
CA ALA A 293 -6.79 18.86 -7.03
C ALA A 293 -7.60 20.17 -7.24
N SER A 294 -7.03 21.31 -6.84
CA SER A 294 -7.66 22.63 -6.93
C SER A 294 -8.19 22.92 -8.32
N GLY A 295 -9.50 23.10 -8.42
CA GLY A 295 -10.12 23.47 -9.69
C GLY A 295 -10.07 22.40 -10.75
N VAL A 296 -9.71 21.14 -10.47
CA VAL A 296 -9.64 20.06 -11.48
C VAL A 296 -10.36 18.79 -11.06
N ALA A 297 -10.30 18.42 -9.78
CA ALA A 297 -10.95 17.22 -9.29
C ALA A 297 -12.46 17.40 -9.10
N GLU A 298 -13.19 16.30 -9.16
CA GLU A 298 -14.62 16.22 -8.88
C GLU A 298 -14.92 15.37 -7.64
N VAL A 299 -16.04 15.66 -6.99
CA VAL A 299 -16.64 14.86 -5.91
C VAL A 299 -18.07 14.49 -6.26
N SER A 300 -18.61 13.44 -5.66
CA SER A 300 -20.03 13.09 -5.76
C SER A 300 -20.83 13.64 -4.57
N ILE A 301 -21.89 14.39 -4.84
CA ILE A 301 -22.87 14.89 -3.85
C ILE A 301 -24.26 14.64 -4.42
N GLY A 302 -25.15 14.00 -3.66
CA GLY A 302 -26.52 13.70 -4.13
C GLY A 302 -26.57 12.87 -5.42
N GLY A 303 -25.58 11.99 -5.63
CA GLY A 303 -25.47 11.14 -6.84
C GLY A 303 -25.00 11.87 -8.09
N ARG A 304 -24.57 13.14 -7.98
CA ARG A 304 -24.05 13.94 -9.09
C ARG A 304 -22.61 14.34 -8.82
N ARG A 305 -21.80 14.38 -9.88
CA ARG A 305 -20.41 14.84 -9.81
C ARG A 305 -20.34 16.36 -9.91
N HIS A 306 -19.49 16.95 -9.10
CA HIS A 306 -19.28 18.39 -9.00
C HIS A 306 -17.79 18.71 -8.85
N ARG A 307 -17.31 19.65 -9.64
CA ARG A 307 -15.90 20.07 -9.66
C ARG A 307 -15.57 20.98 -8.48
N ILE A 308 -14.36 20.85 -7.94
CA ILE A 308 -13.83 21.76 -6.92
C ILE A 308 -13.82 23.20 -7.47
N ALA A 309 -14.40 24.13 -6.71
CA ALA A 309 -14.47 25.55 -7.02
C ALA A 309 -13.35 26.31 -6.30
N GLY A 310 -12.26 26.57 -7.01
CA GLY A 310 -11.10 27.30 -6.49
C GLY A 310 -10.09 26.38 -5.81
N ARG A 311 -9.37 26.92 -4.83
CA ARG A 311 -8.24 26.22 -4.19
C ARG A 311 -8.67 25.32 -3.04
N VAL A 312 -8.01 24.16 -2.95
CA VAL A 312 -8.03 23.32 -1.75
C VAL A 312 -7.25 24.00 -0.62
N ALA A 313 -7.90 24.19 0.53
CA ALA A 313 -7.30 24.76 1.74
C ALA A 313 -6.78 23.65 2.67
N MET A 314 -6.27 24.03 3.85
CA MET A 314 -5.68 23.08 4.81
C MET A 314 -6.68 22.04 5.29
N ASP A 315 -7.92 22.47 5.57
CA ASP A 315 -8.92 21.63 6.24
C ASP A 315 -10.24 21.48 5.45
N GLN A 316 -10.34 22.13 4.27
CA GLN A 316 -11.58 22.20 3.50
C GLN A 316 -11.35 22.60 2.04
N PHE A 317 -12.33 22.31 1.20
CA PHE A 317 -12.47 22.93 -0.13
C PHE A 317 -13.93 23.24 -0.42
N VAL A 318 -14.15 24.04 -1.46
CA VAL A 318 -15.49 24.44 -1.90
C VAL A 318 -15.81 23.76 -3.22
N VAL A 319 -17.07 23.42 -3.41
CA VAL A 319 -17.62 22.82 -4.62
C VAL A 319 -18.79 23.67 -5.07
N ASP A 320 -18.88 23.96 -6.37
CA ASP A 320 -20.04 24.64 -6.94
C ASP A 320 -21.08 23.59 -7.32
N VAL A 321 -22.25 23.64 -6.66
CA VAL A 321 -23.35 22.68 -6.86
C VAL A 321 -24.51 23.26 -7.68
N GLY A 322 -24.42 24.51 -8.14
CA GLY A 322 -25.49 25.13 -8.93
C GLY A 322 -26.82 25.18 -8.16
N ASP A 323 -27.87 24.74 -8.84
CA ASP A 323 -29.23 24.59 -8.30
C ASP A 323 -29.52 23.17 -7.80
N ALA A 324 -28.50 22.32 -7.64
CA ALA A 324 -28.69 20.98 -7.09
C ALA A 324 -29.27 21.07 -5.67
N ARG A 325 -30.23 20.19 -5.36
CA ARG A 325 -30.81 20.08 -4.03
C ARG A 325 -29.80 19.37 -3.11
N VAL A 326 -29.01 20.17 -2.41
CA VAL A 326 -28.03 19.74 -1.43
C VAL A 326 -28.37 20.36 -0.09
N ALA A 327 -28.24 19.60 0.99
CA ALA A 327 -28.39 20.03 2.37
C ALA A 327 -27.08 19.87 3.16
N VAL A 328 -26.91 20.66 4.22
CA VAL A 328 -25.85 20.43 5.21
C VAL A 328 -26.07 19.04 5.83
N GLY A 329 -25.01 18.25 5.90
CA GLY A 329 -25.08 16.86 6.35
C GLY A 329 -25.19 15.83 5.22
N ASP A 330 -25.49 16.25 3.99
CA ASP A 330 -25.57 15.32 2.86
C ASP A 330 -24.21 14.63 2.60
N PRO A 331 -24.21 13.35 2.18
CA PRO A 331 -22.99 12.65 1.85
C PRO A 331 -22.22 13.32 0.71
N VAL A 332 -20.91 13.43 0.89
CA VAL A 332 -19.95 13.77 -0.16
C VAL A 332 -18.92 12.65 -0.26
N THR A 333 -18.76 12.08 -1.44
CA THR A 333 -17.76 11.04 -1.73
C THR A 333 -16.68 11.64 -2.63
N LEU A 334 -15.44 11.62 -2.15
CA LEU A 334 -14.29 12.08 -2.92
C LEU A 334 -13.91 10.99 -3.92
N TRP A 335 -13.66 9.77 -3.45
CA TRP A 335 -13.48 8.60 -4.30
C TRP A 335 -13.99 7.33 -3.65
N GLY A 336 -14.26 6.30 -4.47
CA GLY A 336 -14.70 4.97 -4.06
C GLY A 336 -14.80 4.02 -5.26
N ASP A 337 -15.72 3.06 -5.19
CA ASP A 337 -16.00 2.15 -6.31
C ASP A 337 -16.69 2.90 -7.47
N PRO A 338 -16.05 3.05 -8.64
CA PRO A 338 -16.62 3.78 -9.77
C PRO A 338 -17.89 3.16 -10.34
N THR A 339 -18.19 1.88 -10.08
CA THR A 339 -19.45 1.25 -10.51
C THR A 339 -20.67 1.86 -9.83
N THR A 340 -20.46 2.57 -8.71
CA THR A 340 -21.51 3.29 -7.98
C THR A 340 -21.71 4.73 -8.46
N GLY A 341 -20.95 5.18 -9.49
CA GLY A 341 -21.04 6.52 -10.07
C GLY A 341 -20.19 7.59 -9.37
N VAL A 342 -19.51 7.25 -8.28
CA VAL A 342 -18.53 8.14 -7.62
C VAL A 342 -17.20 8.17 -8.39
N PRO A 343 -16.35 9.19 -8.20
CA PRO A 343 -15.01 9.19 -8.78
C PRO A 343 -14.18 8.00 -8.30
N SER A 344 -13.33 7.44 -9.15
CA SER A 344 -12.29 6.49 -8.70
C SER A 344 -11.06 7.24 -8.18
N VAL A 345 -10.23 6.55 -7.38
CA VAL A 345 -8.93 7.10 -6.99
C VAL A 345 -7.99 7.29 -8.20
N ASP A 346 -8.14 6.51 -9.26
CA ASP A 346 -7.35 6.66 -10.50
C ASP A 346 -7.74 7.95 -11.25
N GLU A 347 -9.03 8.33 -11.25
CA GLU A 347 -9.46 9.63 -11.76
C GLU A 347 -8.81 10.78 -10.99
N TRP A 348 -8.81 10.69 -9.66
CA TRP A 348 -8.12 11.67 -8.81
C TRP A 348 -6.61 11.73 -9.08
N ALA A 349 -5.96 10.57 -9.26
CA ALA A 349 -4.54 10.50 -9.54
C ALA A 349 -4.22 11.22 -10.86
N ARG A 350 -5.00 10.96 -11.92
CA ARG A 350 -4.85 11.64 -13.22
C ARG A 350 -5.06 13.15 -13.10
N TRP A 351 -6.08 13.61 -12.39
CA TRP A 351 -6.32 15.05 -12.19
C TRP A 351 -5.19 15.74 -11.42
N CYS A 352 -4.54 15.02 -10.50
CA CYS A 352 -3.45 15.55 -9.68
C CYS A 352 -2.05 15.33 -10.27
N GLY A 353 -1.92 14.61 -11.40
CA GLY A 353 -0.62 14.27 -11.98
C GLY A 353 0.20 13.32 -11.09
N THR A 354 -0.47 12.36 -10.45
CA THR A 354 0.15 11.33 -9.61
C THR A 354 -0.48 9.96 -9.85
N ILE A 355 -0.17 8.99 -8.99
CA ILE A 355 -0.64 7.60 -9.00
C ILE A 355 -1.53 7.31 -7.79
N ASN A 356 -2.42 6.33 -7.94
CA ASN A 356 -3.37 5.94 -6.88
C ASN A 356 -2.69 5.58 -5.55
N TYR A 357 -1.51 4.96 -5.60
CA TYR A 357 -0.64 4.65 -4.46
C TYR A 357 -0.43 5.86 -3.54
N GLU A 358 -0.11 7.02 -4.13
CA GLU A 358 0.17 8.23 -3.36
C GLU A 358 -1.09 8.68 -2.61
N LEU A 359 -2.23 8.69 -3.31
CA LEU A 359 -3.48 9.22 -2.78
C LEU A 359 -4.01 8.44 -1.58
N VAL A 360 -4.08 7.10 -1.67
CA VAL A 360 -4.56 6.29 -0.55
C VAL A 360 -3.61 6.32 0.64
N THR A 361 -2.30 6.40 0.39
CA THR A 361 -1.27 6.39 1.45
C THR A 361 -1.23 7.71 2.22
N ARG A 362 -1.57 8.84 1.59
CA ARG A 362 -1.47 10.18 2.19
C ARG A 362 -2.63 10.57 3.09
N ILE A 363 -3.64 9.72 3.26
CA ILE A 363 -4.80 10.06 4.10
C ILE A 363 -4.37 10.27 5.56
N GLY A 364 -4.55 11.49 6.05
CA GLY A 364 -4.04 11.94 7.34
C GLY A 364 -4.76 11.31 8.54
N HIS A 365 -4.18 11.45 9.73
CA HIS A 365 -4.73 10.90 10.99
C HIS A 365 -6.08 11.52 11.40
N ARG A 366 -6.40 12.72 10.90
CA ARG A 366 -7.69 13.41 11.14
C ARG A 366 -8.88 12.73 10.45
N VAL A 367 -8.61 11.87 9.47
CA VAL A 367 -9.61 11.07 8.78
C VAL A 367 -9.67 9.70 9.46
N PRO A 368 -10.68 9.43 10.31
CA PRO A 368 -10.84 8.13 10.95
C PRO A 368 -11.07 7.06 9.90
N ARG A 369 -10.46 5.89 10.11
CA ARG A 369 -10.75 4.69 9.32
C ARG A 369 -11.89 3.94 9.99
N ARG A 370 -12.93 3.65 9.24
CA ARG A 370 -14.03 2.79 9.68
C ARG A 370 -14.03 1.54 8.83
N THR A 371 -13.98 0.37 9.45
CA THR A 371 -14.01 -0.90 8.73
C THR A 371 -15.45 -1.42 8.60
N VAL A 372 -15.73 -2.12 7.50
CA VAL A 372 -16.93 -2.92 7.29
C VAL A 372 -16.54 -4.29 6.72
N GLY A 373 -17.40 -5.29 6.93
CA GLY A 373 -17.10 -6.67 6.54
C GLY A 373 -15.95 -7.29 7.35
N GLY A 374 -15.34 -8.33 6.78
CA GLY A 374 -14.17 -9.01 7.32
C GLY A 374 -14.49 -10.28 8.10
N PRO A 375 -13.47 -11.13 8.38
CA PRO A 375 -13.64 -12.29 9.24
C PRO A 375 -14.18 -11.81 10.59
N ALA A 376 -15.27 -12.43 11.06
CA ALA A 376 -15.99 -11.99 12.27
C ALA A 376 -15.03 -11.81 13.46
N GLY A 377 -14.60 -10.57 13.67
CA GLY A 377 -13.90 -10.15 14.87
C GLY A 377 -14.94 -10.11 15.97
N GLY A 378 -15.04 -11.19 16.73
CA GLY A 378 -15.88 -11.24 17.91
C GLY A 378 -15.62 -10.01 18.77
N ALA A 379 -16.69 -9.28 19.08
CA ALA A 379 -16.77 -8.57 20.33
C ALA A 379 -16.50 -9.61 21.43
N ARG A 380 -15.25 -9.70 21.89
CA ARG A 380 -14.96 -10.34 23.16
C ARG A 380 -15.30 -9.29 24.22
N ALA A 381 -16.22 -9.71 25.09
CA ALA A 381 -16.82 -8.96 26.18
C ALA A 381 -15.81 -8.30 27.12
#